data_AF-A0A9P8VV07-F1
#
_entry.id   AF-A0A9P8VV07-F1
#
_cell.length_a   1.000
_cell.length_b   1.000
_cell.length_c   1.000
_cell.angle_alpha   90.00
_cell.angle_beta   90.00
_cell.angle_gamma   90.00
#
_symmetry.space_group_name_H-M   'P 1'
#
loop_
_entity.id
_entity.type
_entity.pdbx_description
1 polymer ?
#
loop_
_entity_poly.entity_id
_entity_poly.type
_entity_poly.pdbx_seq_one_letter_code
_entity_poly.pdbx_strand_id
1 'polypeptide(L)'
;MEFMFQGELKKGAIRMQLEAGDDPIADAKRVRAVRKALPDHVYIWVDANGGWTLEEALIFARAMGQDITVGLEQPCRTLAKCAEVGRRTGLLSSSTRAS
;
A
#
# COMPACT_ATOMS: atom_id res chain seq x y z
N MET A 1 0.21 17.01 7.77
CA MET A 1 0.02 15.99 6.72
C MET A 1 -1.28 16.19 5.95
N GLU A 2 -2.40 16.56 6.60
CA GLU A 2 -3.67 16.86 5.90
C GLU A 2 -3.54 17.88 4.76
N PHE A 3 -2.77 18.96 4.95
CA PHE A 3 -2.55 19.97 3.91
C PHE A 3 -1.84 19.44 2.64
N MET A 4 -1.10 18.33 2.76
CA MET A 4 -0.33 17.76 1.66
C MET A 4 -1.23 17.20 0.54
N PHE A 5 -2.45 16.75 0.89
CA PHE A 5 -3.34 16.07 -0.05
C PHE A 5 -4.49 16.97 -0.55
N GLN A 6 -4.68 18.15 0.04
CA GLN A 6 -5.81 19.05 -0.27
C GLN A 6 -5.93 19.40 -1.76
N GLY A 7 -4.80 19.56 -2.46
CA GLY A 7 -4.80 19.85 -3.90
C GLY A 7 -5.46 18.72 -4.71
N GLU A 8 -5.05 17.48 -4.47
CA GLU A 8 -5.58 16.31 -5.18
C GLU A 8 -7.01 15.97 -4.74
N LEU A 9 -7.33 16.13 -3.45
CA LEU A 9 -8.70 15.97 -2.95
C LEU A 9 -9.67 16.96 -3.61
N LYS A 10 -9.25 18.22 -3.81
CA LYS A 10 -10.05 19.23 -4.53
C LYS A 10 -10.25 18.90 -6.01
N LYS A 11 -9.35 18.13 -6.62
CA LYS A 11 -9.50 17.62 -7.98
C LYS A 11 -10.40 16.37 -8.05
N GLY A 12 -10.91 15.89 -6.91
CA GLY A 12 -11.78 14.72 -6.85
C GLY A 12 -11.02 13.39 -6.83
N ALA A 13 -9.78 13.38 -6.36
CA ALA A 13 -9.01 12.14 -6.25
C ALA A 13 -9.71 11.12 -5.32
N ILE A 14 -9.99 9.93 -5.87
CA ILE A 14 -10.58 8.79 -5.14
C ILE A 14 -9.53 7.74 -4.74
N ARG A 15 -8.29 7.88 -5.21
CA ARG A 15 -7.16 7.00 -4.92
C ARG A 15 -5.92 7.85 -4.65
N MET A 16 -5.12 7.42 -3.69
CA MET A 16 -3.77 7.92 -3.42
C MET A 16 -2.77 6.78 -3.53
N GLN A 17 -1.72 6.97 -4.32
CA GLN A 17 -0.60 6.04 -4.39
C GLN A 17 0.52 6.48 -3.47
N LEU A 18 1.09 5.54 -2.72
CA LEU A 18 2.22 5.75 -1.82
C LEU A 18 3.34 4.78 -2.17
N GLU A 19 4.55 5.29 -2.30
CA GLU A 19 5.74 4.48 -2.53
C GLU A 19 6.22 3.84 -1.22
N ALA A 20 6.62 2.57 -1.33
CA ALA A 20 7.16 1.73 -0.27
C ALA A 20 8.20 0.76 -0.88
N GLY A 21 8.64 -0.23 -0.10
CA GLY A 21 9.57 -1.26 -0.57
C GLY A 21 10.93 -1.26 0.12
N ASP A 22 11.10 -0.41 1.13
CA ASP A 22 12.31 -0.37 1.95
C ASP A 22 12.07 -1.20 3.23
N ASP A 23 11.87 -0.56 4.38
CA ASP A 23 11.59 -1.24 5.65
C ASP A 23 10.08 -1.44 5.85
N PRO A 24 9.57 -2.69 5.92
CA PRO A 24 8.12 -2.94 5.94
C PRO A 24 7.41 -2.37 7.16
N ILE A 25 8.10 -2.22 8.30
CA ILE A 25 7.50 -1.65 9.52
C ILE A 25 7.42 -0.13 9.44
N ALA A 26 8.48 0.52 8.97
CA ALA A 26 8.52 1.95 8.74
C ALA A 26 7.51 2.34 7.65
N ASP A 27 7.43 1.56 6.58
CA ASP A 27 6.48 1.75 5.49
C ASP A 27 5.03 1.64 6.00
N ALA A 28 4.71 0.60 6.77
CA ALA A 28 3.38 0.45 7.38
C ALA A 28 3.05 1.64 8.31
N LYS A 29 4.01 2.12 9.11
CA LYS A 29 3.81 3.32 9.95
C LYS A 29 3.48 4.55 9.12
N ARG A 30 4.20 4.78 8.01
CA ARG A 30 3.93 5.92 7.11
C ARG A 30 2.55 5.79 6.46
N VAL A 31 2.20 4.61 5.94
CA VAL A 31 0.89 4.36 5.31
C VAL A 31 -0.26 4.55 6.31
N ARG A 32 -0.13 4.01 7.55
CA ARG A 32 -1.14 4.22 8.62
C ARG A 32 -1.29 5.69 8.98
N ALA A 33 -0.19 6.45 9.01
CA ALA A 33 -0.24 7.88 9.28
C ALA A 33 -0.97 8.63 8.14
N VAL A 34 -0.68 8.30 6.87
CA VAL A 34 -1.40 8.88 5.72
C VAL A 34 -2.88 8.52 5.74
N ARG A 35 -3.24 7.26 6.05
CA ARG A 35 -4.64 6.83 6.17
C ARG A 35 -5.43 7.71 7.14
N LYS A 36 -4.86 8.06 8.29
CA LYS A 36 -5.48 8.94 9.29
C LYS A 36 -5.72 10.37 8.80
N ALA A 37 -4.95 10.82 7.81
CA ALA A 37 -5.05 12.17 7.26
C ALA A 37 -5.90 12.25 5.98
N LEU A 38 -6.36 11.10 5.46
CA LEU A 38 -7.15 11.02 4.24
C LEU A 38 -8.60 10.66 4.56
N PRO A 39 -9.60 11.29 3.90
CA PRO A 39 -11.00 10.87 4.02
C PRO A 39 -11.19 9.39 3.68
N ASP A 40 -12.11 8.71 4.37
CA ASP A 40 -12.30 7.24 4.26
C ASP A 40 -12.64 6.77 2.84
N HIS A 41 -13.28 7.63 2.03
CA HIS A 41 -13.64 7.30 0.64
C HIS A 41 -12.43 7.26 -0.31
N VAL A 42 -11.28 7.80 0.09
CA VAL A 42 -10.06 7.80 -0.72
C VAL A 42 -9.31 6.50 -0.50
N TYR A 43 -9.18 5.66 -1.51
CA TYR A 43 -8.48 4.39 -1.42
C TYR A 43 -6.96 4.58 -1.43
N ILE A 44 -6.21 3.76 -0.68
CA ILE A 44 -4.74 3.80 -0.68
C ILE A 44 -4.17 2.62 -1.46
N TRP A 45 -3.28 2.93 -2.39
CA TRP A 45 -2.51 1.96 -3.15
C TRP A 45 -1.03 2.09 -2.79
N VAL A 46 -0.41 0.99 -2.37
CA VAL A 46 0.98 0.97 -1.92
C VAL A 46 1.82 0.30 -2.99
N ASP A 47 2.68 1.07 -3.64
CA ASP A 47 3.60 0.58 -4.66
C ASP A 47 4.96 0.31 -4.05
N ALA A 48 5.34 -0.96 -4.00
CA ALA A 48 6.61 -1.39 -3.41
C ALA A 48 7.72 -1.56 -4.46
N ASN A 49 7.45 -1.43 -5.76
CA ASN A 49 8.42 -1.59 -6.84
C ASN A 49 9.26 -2.89 -6.80
N GLY A 50 8.69 -3.96 -6.23
CA GLY A 50 9.37 -5.23 -5.98
C GLY A 50 10.45 -5.19 -4.92
N GLY A 51 10.44 -4.16 -4.06
CA GLY A 51 11.44 -3.90 -3.02
C GLY A 51 11.39 -4.89 -1.87
N TRP A 52 10.22 -5.43 -1.53
CA TRP A 52 10.10 -6.43 -0.48
C TRP A 52 10.31 -7.87 -0.97
N THR A 53 10.89 -8.68 -0.10
CA THR A 53 10.73 -10.13 -0.08
C THR A 53 9.28 -10.52 0.22
N LEU A 54 8.95 -11.81 0.07
CA LEU A 54 7.61 -12.30 0.44
C LEU A 54 7.37 -12.08 1.94
N GLU A 55 8.38 -12.37 2.76
CA GLU A 55 8.35 -12.26 4.20
C GLU A 55 8.12 -10.81 4.64
N GLU A 56 8.84 -9.84 4.05
CA GLU A 56 8.68 -8.41 4.34
C GLU A 56 7.30 -7.90 3.93
N ALA A 57 6.77 -8.31 2.78
CA ALA A 57 5.41 -7.94 2.36
C ALA A 57 4.35 -8.49 3.34
N LEU A 58 4.53 -9.70 3.87
CA LEU A 58 3.65 -10.26 4.90
C LEU A 58 3.78 -9.52 6.25
N ILE A 59 4.99 -9.08 6.60
CA ILE A 59 5.24 -8.24 7.78
C ILE A 59 4.52 -6.90 7.63
N PHE A 60 4.64 -6.24 6.48
CA PHE A 60 3.93 -5.00 6.18
C PHE A 60 2.41 -5.20 6.34
N ALA A 61 1.85 -6.23 5.69
CA ALA A 61 0.41 -6.52 5.75
C ALA A 61 -0.07 -6.78 7.19
N ARG A 62 0.72 -7.50 8.00
CA ARG A 62 0.41 -7.71 9.42
C ARG A 62 0.47 -6.41 10.22
N ALA A 63 1.49 -5.57 9.99
CA ALA A 63 1.67 -4.30 10.67
C ALA A 63 0.59 -3.27 10.30
N MET A 64 0.00 -3.38 9.11
CA MET A 64 -1.16 -2.60 8.70
C MET A 64 -2.42 -2.90 9.50
N GLY A 65 -2.51 -4.03 10.21
CA GLY A 65 -3.70 -4.41 10.96
C GLY A 65 -4.84 -4.90 10.07
N GLN A 66 -5.99 -5.19 10.67
CA GLN A 66 -7.20 -5.63 9.95
C GLN A 66 -8.21 -4.48 9.75
N ASP A 67 -7.95 -3.31 10.33
CA ASP A 67 -8.79 -2.11 10.29
C ASP A 67 -8.56 -1.25 9.04
N ILE A 68 -7.50 -1.53 8.28
CA ILE A 68 -7.10 -0.74 7.11
C ILE A 68 -6.90 -1.64 5.91
N THR A 69 -7.72 -1.42 4.88
CA THR A 69 -7.57 -2.06 3.58
C THR A 69 -6.74 -1.19 2.65
N VAL A 70 -5.72 -1.78 2.03
CA VAL A 70 -4.90 -1.17 0.97
C VAL A 70 -4.76 -2.11 -0.21
N GLY A 71 -4.50 -1.55 -1.38
CA GLY A 71 -4.02 -2.30 -2.54
C GLY A 71 -2.50 -2.38 -2.51
N LEU A 72 -1.94 -3.52 -2.88
CA LEU A 72 -0.49 -3.71 -3.01
C LEU A 72 -0.11 -3.79 -4.49
N GLU A 73 0.84 -2.97 -4.89
CA GLU A 73 1.39 -2.93 -6.23
C GLU A 73 2.84 -3.34 -6.22
N GLN A 74 3.14 -4.37 -7.00
CA GLN A 74 4.45 -5.00 -7.06
C GLN A 74 5.07 -5.21 -5.67
N PRO A 75 4.38 -5.85 -4.69
CA PRO A 75 4.96 -6.04 -3.37
C PRO A 75 6.29 -6.81 -3.43
N CYS A 76 6.45 -7.72 -4.39
CA CYS A 76 7.66 -8.51 -4.58
C CYS A 76 8.14 -8.49 -6.03
N ARG A 77 9.41 -8.88 -6.24
CA ARG A 77 10.05 -8.86 -7.57
C ARG A 77 9.47 -9.82 -8.61
N THR A 78 8.76 -10.87 -8.18
CA THR A 78 8.23 -11.89 -9.10
C THR A 78 6.71 -12.00 -9.00
N LEU A 79 6.06 -12.25 -10.14
CA LEU A 79 4.63 -12.50 -10.25
C LEU A 79 4.14 -13.53 -9.23
N ALA A 80 4.85 -14.66 -9.12
CA ALA A 80 4.50 -15.74 -8.21
C ALA A 80 4.48 -15.29 -6.74
N LYS A 81 5.46 -14.46 -6.32
CA LYS A 81 5.50 -13.92 -4.96
C LYS A 81 4.41 -12.87 -4.73
N CYS A 82 4.13 -11.99 -5.70
CA CYS A 82 3.00 -11.05 -5.59
C CYS A 82 1.66 -11.78 -5.43
N ALA A 83 1.43 -12.83 -6.23
CA ALA A 83 0.22 -13.65 -6.12
C ALA A 83 0.12 -14.35 -4.76
N GLU A 84 1.24 -14.83 -4.22
CA GLU A 84 1.30 -15.43 -2.87
C GLU A 84 0.93 -14.42 -1.77
N VAL A 85 1.41 -13.17 -1.87
CA VAL A 85 1.03 -12.10 -0.92
C VAL A 85 -0.48 -11.93 -0.90
N GLY A 86 -1.13 -11.79 -2.06
CA GLY A 86 -2.58 -11.65 -2.15
C GLY A 86 -3.32 -12.86 -1.54
N ARG A 87 -2.89 -14.08 -1.87
CA ARG A 87 -3.48 -15.30 -1.31
C ARG A 87 -3.37 -15.42 0.21
N ARG A 88 -2.24 -15.00 0.80
CA ARG A 88 -1.99 -15.14 2.25
C ARG A 88 -2.59 -14.02 3.09
N THR A 89 -2.72 -12.84 2.51
CA THR A 89 -3.18 -11.65 3.24
C THR A 89 -4.65 -11.35 3.00
N GLY A 90 -5.22 -11.84 1.90
CA GLY A 90 -6.55 -11.43 1.43
C GLY A 90 -6.58 -10.02 0.84
N LEU A 91 -5.45 -9.32 0.78
CA LEU A 91 -5.33 -8.01 0.15
C LEU A 91 -5.26 -8.15 -1.37
N LEU A 92 -5.74 -7.13 -2.07
CA LEU A 92 -5.52 -7.01 -3.50
C LEU A 92 -4.02 -6.82 -3.76
N SER A 93 -3.44 -7.66 -4.61
CA SER A 93 -2.02 -7.66 -4.94
C SER A 93 -1.83 -7.74 -6.45
N SER A 94 -1.14 -6.77 -7.04
CA SER A 94 -0.75 -6.77 -8.45
C SER A 94 0.75 -7.02 -8.63
N SER A 95 1.13 -7.61 -9.76
CA SER A 95 2.53 -7.79 -10.15
C SER A 95 3.02 -6.72 -11.13
N THR A 96 2.14 -5.82 -11.55
CA THR A 96 2.42 -4.79 -12.55
C THR A 96 2.02 -3.44 -12.01
N ARG A 97 2.79 -2.43 -12.43
CA ARG A 97 2.49 -1.03 -12.14
C ARG A 97 1.19 -0.63 -12.82
N ALA A 98 0.28 0.06 -12.13
CA ALA A 98 -0.85 0.70 -12.78
C ALA A 98 -0.34 1.97 -13.47
N SER A 99 -0.30 1.96 -14.80
CA SER A 99 0.07 3.11 -15.64
C SER A 99 -1.01 4.19 -15.63
#